data_AF-A0A7Y3GDS3-F1
#
_entry.id   AF-A0A7Y3GDS3-F1
#
_cell.length_a   1.000
_cell.length_b   1.000
_cell.length_c   1.000
_cell.angle_alpha   90.00
_cell.angle_beta   90.00
_cell.angle_gamma   90.00
#
_symmetry.space_group_name_H-M   'P 1'
#
loop_
_entity.id
_entity.type
_entity.pdbx_description
1 polymer ?
#
loop_
_entity_poly.entity_id
_entity_poly.type
_entity_poly.pdbx_seq_one_letter_code
_entity_poly.pdbx_strand_id
1 'polypeptide(L)'
;MNGIRTMVLALALVLVAGTPGTAQATGETLKRATSNLLMAPFDMALSPIVAGKTIVTNMREVEDSTAVRVAYAVPGYIFLTGVQLGAATIRAISGVLEFVPGVGLLFFDTDLDPLYDPVETSDALVDYDTRFLNVKFGIDYTGAGEY
;
A
#
# COMPACT_ATOMS: atom_id res chain seq x y z
N MET A 1 20.70 23.69 -17.12
CA MET A 1 21.16 22.62 -16.20
C MET A 1 20.95 22.92 -14.71
N ASN A 2 20.40 24.08 -14.31
CA ASN A 2 20.27 24.42 -12.88
C ASN A 2 18.96 23.95 -12.23
N GLY A 3 17.86 23.81 -13.00
CA GLY A 3 16.55 23.44 -12.44
C GLY A 3 16.49 22.02 -11.85
N ILE A 4 17.14 21.04 -12.51
CA ILE A 4 17.17 19.65 -12.05
C ILE A 4 17.91 19.53 -10.71
N ARG A 5 19.01 20.27 -10.53
CA ARG A 5 19.78 20.28 -9.28
C ARG A 5 18.98 20.87 -8.13
N THR A 6 18.25 21.96 -8.36
CA THR A 6 17.41 22.60 -7.35
C THR A 6 16.24 21.71 -6.94
N MET A 7 15.65 20.96 -7.89
CA MET A 7 14.57 20.04 -7.60
C MET A 7 15.04 18.83 -6.78
N VAL A 8 16.22 18.29 -7.09
CA VAL A 8 16.85 17.20 -6.32
C VAL A 8 17.21 17.66 -4.90
N LEU A 9 17.72 18.88 -4.75
CA LEU A 9 18.00 19.47 -3.44
C LEU A 9 16.73 19.74 -2.63
N ALA A 10 15.66 20.22 -3.27
CA ALA A 10 14.38 20.44 -2.61
C ALA A 10 13.76 19.11 -2.14
N LEU A 11 13.83 18.06 -2.98
CA LEU A 11 13.35 16.73 -2.62
C LEU A 11 14.18 16.13 -1.46
N ALA A 12 15.50 16.30 -1.50
CA ALA A 12 16.38 15.88 -0.41
C ALA A 12 16.11 16.66 0.90
N LEU A 13 15.75 17.94 0.82
CA LEU A 13 15.47 18.75 2.00
C LEU A 13 14.13 18.40 2.66
N VAL A 14 13.12 18.06 1.85
CA VAL A 14 11.82 17.57 2.36
C VAL A 14 11.98 16.21 3.05
N LEU A 15 12.84 15.34 2.52
CA LEU A 15 13.15 14.03 3.13
C LEU A 15 13.87 14.13 4.49
N VAL A 16 14.50 15.27 4.82
CA VAL A 16 15.26 15.46 6.06
C VAL A 16 14.45 16.17 7.16
N ALA A 17 13.28 16.75 6.83
CA ALA A 17 12.52 17.58 7.76
C ALA A 17 11.52 16.82 8.66
N GLY A 18 11.45 15.48 8.58
CA GLY A 18 10.64 14.66 9.49
C GLY A 18 11.25 14.60 10.89
N THR A 19 10.50 15.04 11.90
CA THR A 19 10.90 15.08 13.31
C THR A 19 11.16 13.69 13.90
N PRO A 20 12.16 13.51 14.79
CA PRO A 20 12.54 12.19 15.32
C PRO A 20 11.55 11.69 16.39
N GLY A 21 10.75 10.67 16.03
CA GLY A 21 10.10 9.76 16.98
C GLY A 21 11.08 8.73 17.53
N THR A 22 10.84 8.25 18.74
CA THR A 22 11.78 7.49 19.58
C THR A 22 12.28 6.18 18.96
N ALA A 23 13.59 6.12 18.83
CA ALA A 23 14.50 5.08 18.35
C ALA A 23 14.41 3.71 19.07
N GLN A 24 14.11 2.67 18.29
CA GLN A 24 14.52 1.28 18.49
C GLN A 24 15.11 0.84 17.12
N ALA A 25 16.19 0.07 17.04
CA ALA A 25 16.70 -0.48 15.77
C ALA A 25 15.68 -1.43 15.16
N THR A 26 14.68 -0.86 14.52
CA THR A 26 13.58 -1.55 13.91
C THR A 26 13.91 -1.60 12.43
N GLY A 27 14.23 -2.77 11.89
CA GLY A 27 14.36 -2.96 10.44
C GLY A 27 13.02 -2.82 9.72
N GLU A 28 12.09 -2.02 10.25
CA GLU A 28 10.70 -1.87 9.84
C GLU A 28 10.63 -1.28 8.44
N THR A 29 11.44 -0.24 8.15
CA THR A 29 11.50 0.34 6.80
C THR A 29 11.89 -0.71 5.76
N LEU A 30 12.91 -1.53 6.05
CA LEU A 30 13.34 -2.59 5.13
C LEU A 30 12.34 -3.75 5.06
N LYS A 31 11.77 -4.15 6.20
CA LYS A 31 10.73 -5.19 6.31
C LYS A 31 9.53 -4.79 5.46
N ARG A 32 9.02 -3.57 5.62
CA ARG A 32 7.90 -2.99 4.86
C ARG A 32 8.24 -2.88 3.37
N ALA A 33 9.39 -2.32 3.03
CA ALA A 33 9.83 -2.19 1.64
C ALA A 33 9.91 -3.55 0.91
N THR A 34 10.50 -4.54 1.58
CA THR A 34 10.63 -5.91 1.05
C THR A 34 9.26 -6.58 0.93
N SER A 35 8.41 -6.43 1.94
CA SER A 35 7.04 -6.97 1.92
C SER A 35 6.23 -6.35 0.77
N ASN A 36 6.30 -5.03 0.60
CA ASN A 36 5.63 -4.33 -0.49
C ASN A 36 6.08 -4.80 -1.86
N LEU A 37 7.40 -4.95 -2.06
CA LEU A 37 7.96 -5.39 -3.33
C LEU A 37 7.56 -6.83 -3.68
N LEU A 38 7.59 -7.74 -2.69
CA LEU A 38 7.31 -9.16 -2.91
C LEU A 38 5.82 -9.47 -3.00
N MET A 39 4.97 -8.73 -2.28
CA MET A 39 3.54 -9.03 -2.18
C MET A 39 2.70 -8.32 -3.26
N ALA A 40 3.15 -7.19 -3.78
CA ALA A 40 2.41 -6.45 -4.81
C ALA A 40 2.02 -7.27 -6.06
N PRO A 41 2.86 -8.19 -6.60
CA PRO A 41 2.44 -9.04 -7.71
C PRO A 41 1.24 -9.95 -7.37
N PHE A 42 1.14 -10.41 -6.12
CA PHE A 42 0.01 -11.21 -5.66
C PHE A 42 -1.25 -10.35 -5.53
N ASP A 43 -1.13 -9.10 -5.06
CA ASP A 43 -2.24 -8.15 -5.07
C ASP A 43 -2.76 -7.90 -6.49
N MET A 44 -1.85 -7.69 -7.45
CA MET A 44 -2.22 -7.49 -8.85
C MET A 44 -2.97 -8.71 -9.40
N ALA A 45 -2.46 -9.92 -9.12
CA ALA A 45 -3.09 -11.16 -9.58
C ALA A 45 -4.47 -11.40 -8.95
N LEU A 46 -4.64 -11.03 -7.67
CA LEU A 46 -5.88 -11.21 -6.93
C LEU A 46 -6.84 -10.02 -7.04
N SER A 47 -6.44 -8.93 -7.71
CA SER A 47 -7.27 -7.74 -7.90
C SER A 47 -8.70 -8.02 -8.39
N PRO A 48 -8.96 -8.97 -9.33
CA PRO A 48 -10.32 -9.25 -9.77
C PRO A 48 -11.13 -9.99 -8.69
N ILE A 49 -10.47 -10.82 -7.87
CA ILE A 49 -11.13 -11.56 -6.78
C ILE A 49 -11.53 -10.59 -5.66
N VAL A 50 -10.62 -9.69 -5.28
CA VAL A 50 -10.91 -8.65 -4.27
C VAL A 50 -12.02 -7.74 -4.77
N ALA A 51 -11.94 -7.23 -6.01
CA ALA A 51 -13.00 -6.40 -6.59
C ALA A 51 -14.36 -7.10 -6.61
N GLY A 52 -14.39 -8.41 -6.92
CA GLY A 52 -15.61 -9.22 -6.86
C GLY A 52 -16.18 -9.31 -5.45
N LYS A 53 -15.34 -9.56 -4.44
CA LYS A 53 -15.73 -9.56 -3.03
C LYS A 53 -16.33 -8.20 -2.64
N THR A 54 -15.66 -7.10 -2.97
CA THR A 54 -16.12 -5.73 -2.68
C THR A 54 -17.47 -5.44 -3.34
N ILE A 55 -17.69 -5.84 -4.59
CA ILE A 55 -19.00 -5.68 -5.25
C ILE A 55 -20.10 -6.46 -4.51
N VAL A 56 -19.84 -7.70 -4.12
CA VAL A 56 -20.81 -8.52 -3.38
C VAL A 56 -21.14 -7.91 -2.02
N THR A 57 -20.14 -7.41 -1.31
CA THR A 57 -20.30 -6.68 -0.04
C THR A 57 -21.15 -5.43 -0.26
N ASN A 58 -20.81 -4.58 -1.23
CA ASN A 58 -21.55 -3.35 -1.53
C ASN A 58 -23.00 -3.64 -1.91
N MET A 59 -23.27 -4.69 -2.69
CA MET A 59 -24.64 -5.10 -3.02
C MET A 59 -25.46 -5.55 -1.81
N ARG A 60 -24.83 -5.93 -0.70
CA ARG A 60 -25.51 -6.34 0.53
C ARG A 60 -25.66 -5.18 1.51
N GLU A 61 -24.63 -4.35 1.62
CA GLU A 61 -24.46 -3.38 2.71
C GLU A 61 -24.83 -1.95 2.32
N VAL A 62 -24.71 -1.55 1.05
CA VAL A 62 -25.06 -0.19 0.61
C VAL A 62 -26.56 -0.09 0.34
N GLU A 63 -27.24 0.88 0.95
CA GLU A 63 -28.69 1.09 0.86
C GLU A 63 -29.18 1.68 -0.49
N ASP A 64 -28.80 1.06 -1.61
CA ASP A 64 -29.30 1.40 -2.94
C ASP A 64 -30.51 0.55 -3.36
N SER A 65 -31.32 1.07 -4.29
CA SER A 65 -32.37 0.28 -4.95
C SER A 65 -31.78 -0.93 -5.69
N THR A 66 -32.53 -2.04 -5.77
CA THR A 66 -32.08 -3.26 -6.46
C THR A 66 -31.66 -2.99 -7.91
N ALA A 67 -32.36 -2.09 -8.61
CA ALA A 67 -32.04 -1.72 -9.97
C ALA A 67 -30.65 -1.08 -10.08
N VAL A 68 -30.30 -0.18 -9.17
CA VAL A 68 -28.99 0.48 -9.11
C VAL A 68 -27.91 -0.54 -8.79
N ARG A 69 -28.10 -1.37 -7.75
CA ARG A 69 -27.13 -2.41 -7.36
C ARG A 69 -26.76 -3.33 -8.53
N VAL A 70 -27.75 -3.77 -9.31
CA VAL A 70 -27.52 -4.65 -10.47
C VAL A 70 -26.91 -3.89 -11.64
N ALA A 71 -27.42 -2.70 -11.97
CA ALA A 71 -26.94 -1.92 -13.11
C ALA A 71 -25.46 -1.53 -12.96
N TYR A 72 -25.01 -1.25 -11.74
CA TYR A 72 -23.65 -0.83 -11.47
C TYR A 72 -22.68 -1.96 -11.11
N ALA A 73 -23.15 -3.20 -10.95
CA ALA A 73 -22.28 -4.32 -10.56
C ALA A 73 -21.13 -4.57 -11.56
N VAL A 74 -21.44 -4.64 -12.87
CA VAL A 74 -20.45 -4.88 -13.92
C VAL A 74 -19.48 -3.69 -14.11
N PRO A 75 -19.95 -2.44 -14.34
CA PRO A 75 -19.03 -1.32 -14.47
C PRO A 75 -18.24 -1.06 -13.17
N GLY A 76 -18.86 -1.26 -12.00
CA GLY A 76 -18.21 -1.16 -10.71
C GLY A 76 -17.10 -2.19 -10.54
N TYR A 77 -17.34 -3.44 -10.93
CA TYR A 77 -16.31 -4.50 -10.90
C TYR A 77 -15.08 -4.14 -11.75
N ILE A 78 -15.30 -3.66 -12.98
CA ILE A 78 -14.21 -3.25 -13.88
C ILE A 78 -13.43 -2.09 -13.25
N PHE A 79 -14.14 -1.09 -12.74
CA PHE A 79 -13.52 0.06 -12.09
C PHE A 79 -12.70 -0.34 -10.86
N LEU A 80 -13.29 -1.12 -9.95
CA LEU A 80 -12.62 -1.59 -8.73
C LEU A 80 -11.40 -2.44 -9.05
N THR A 81 -11.48 -3.34 -10.02
CA THR A 81 -10.32 -4.14 -10.46
C THR A 81 -9.16 -3.22 -10.89
N GLY A 82 -9.46 -2.15 -11.64
CA GLY A 82 -8.49 -1.13 -12.04
C GLY A 82 -7.89 -0.37 -10.85
N VAL A 83 -8.73 0.01 -9.87
CA VAL A 83 -8.27 0.70 -8.65
C VAL A 83 -7.33 -0.20 -7.85
N GLN A 84 -7.70 -1.48 -7.61
CA GLN A 84 -6.84 -2.42 -6.88
C GLN A 84 -5.51 -2.65 -7.60
N LEU A 85 -5.51 -2.76 -8.94
CA LEU A 85 -4.29 -2.84 -9.74
C LEU A 85 -3.40 -1.60 -9.61
N GLY A 86 -4.00 -0.41 -9.67
CA GLY A 86 -3.31 0.87 -9.50
C GLY A 86 -2.67 0.98 -8.13
N ALA A 87 -3.41 0.65 -7.07
CA ALA A 87 -2.92 0.67 -5.70
C ALA A 87 -1.80 -0.36 -5.46
N ALA A 88 -1.94 -1.58 -5.99
CA ALA A 88 -0.86 -2.58 -5.95
C ALA A 88 0.40 -2.10 -6.67
N THR A 89 0.26 -1.32 -7.75
CA THR A 89 1.40 -0.70 -8.44
C THR A 89 2.08 0.35 -7.56
N ILE A 90 1.30 1.17 -6.86
CA ILE A 90 1.84 2.15 -5.89
C ILE A 90 2.56 1.43 -4.75
N ARG A 91 2.02 0.31 -4.23
CA ARG A 91 2.70 -0.54 -3.26
C ARG A 91 4.05 -1.04 -3.77
N ALA A 92 4.13 -1.51 -5.00
CA ALA A 92 5.41 -1.93 -5.59
C ALA A 92 6.41 -0.76 -5.67
N ILE A 93 5.95 0.42 -6.10
CA ILE A 93 6.77 1.63 -6.19
C ILE A 93 7.28 2.06 -4.82
N SER A 94 6.43 2.07 -3.78
CA SER A 94 6.85 2.38 -2.42
C SER A 94 7.90 1.38 -1.93
N GLY A 95 7.71 0.09 -2.22
CA GLY A 95 8.71 -0.94 -1.96
C GLY A 95 10.07 -0.63 -2.58
N VAL A 96 10.12 -0.22 -3.85
CA VAL A 96 11.38 0.16 -4.53
C VAL A 96 12.00 1.42 -3.91
N LEU A 97 11.19 2.45 -3.64
CA LEU A 97 11.67 3.73 -3.12
C LEU A 97 12.16 3.63 -1.67
N GLU A 98 11.51 2.81 -0.85
CA GLU A 98 11.86 2.59 0.56
C GLU A 98 12.96 1.54 0.74
N PHE A 99 13.25 0.70 -0.26
CA PHE A 99 14.27 -0.36 -0.13
C PHE A 99 15.68 0.19 0.10
N VAL A 100 16.11 1.15 -0.73
CA VAL A 100 17.46 1.76 -0.62
C VAL A 100 17.66 2.47 0.73
N PRO A 101 16.76 3.39 1.17
CA PRO A 101 16.89 3.97 2.50
C PRO A 101 16.73 2.90 3.58
N GLY A 102 15.85 1.91 3.45
CA GLY A 102 15.72 0.81 4.40
C GLY A 102 17.01 0.02 4.62
N VAL A 103 17.78 -0.28 3.56
CA VAL A 103 19.10 -0.89 3.67
C VAL A 103 20.09 0.05 4.37
N GLY A 104 20.06 1.34 4.05
CA GLY A 104 20.92 2.34 4.67
C GLY A 104 20.64 2.53 6.16
N LEU A 105 19.37 2.44 6.56
CA LEU A 105 18.90 2.64 7.93
C LEU A 105 19.09 1.42 8.84
N LEU A 106 19.44 0.23 8.32
CA LEU A 106 19.68 -0.97 9.12
C LEU A 106 20.69 -0.80 10.27
N PHE A 107 21.61 0.15 10.15
CA PHE A 107 22.67 0.41 11.13
C PHE A 107 22.37 1.61 12.03
N PHE A 108 21.19 2.19 11.90
CA PHE A 108 20.75 3.36 12.64
C PHE A 108 19.45 3.02 13.38
N ASP A 109 19.27 3.55 14.60
CA ASP A 109 18.01 3.41 15.33
C ASP A 109 16.96 4.41 14.80
N THR A 110 16.68 4.38 13.50
CA THR A 110 15.68 5.27 12.88
C THR A 110 14.96 4.56 11.74
N ASP A 111 13.68 4.85 11.60
CA ASP A 111 12.86 4.43 10.47
C ASP A 111 12.31 5.63 9.72
N LEU A 112 11.97 5.39 8.46
CA LEU A 112 11.14 6.32 7.71
C LEU A 112 9.67 6.05 8.01
N ASP A 113 8.91 7.13 8.12
CA ASP A 113 7.47 7.06 8.00
C ASP A 113 7.12 6.43 6.63
N PRO A 114 6.07 5.59 6.56
CA PRO A 114 5.61 5.03 5.29
C PRO A 114 5.35 6.12 4.25
N LEU A 115 5.78 5.91 3.00
CA LEU A 115 5.58 6.89 1.94
C LEU A 115 4.09 7.06 1.58
N TYR A 116 3.31 6.00 1.79
CA TYR A 116 1.87 5.93 1.63
C TYR A 116 1.28 5.16 2.81
N ASP A 117 -0.05 5.23 2.96
CA ASP A 117 -0.75 4.49 4.01
C ASP A 117 -0.31 3.01 4.02
N PRO A 118 0.16 2.52 5.19
CA PRO A 118 0.70 1.18 5.29
C PRO A 118 -0.38 0.13 5.04
N VAL A 119 -0.04 -0.88 4.24
CA VAL A 119 -0.93 -1.99 3.90
C VAL A 119 -1.31 -2.85 5.10
N GLU A 120 -0.53 -2.74 6.17
CA GLU A 120 -0.77 -3.37 7.46
C GLU A 120 -2.13 -3.00 8.04
N THR A 121 -2.65 -1.79 7.81
CA THR A 121 -3.95 -1.32 8.33
C THR A 121 -5.15 -1.71 7.46
N SER A 122 -4.92 -2.26 6.28
CA SER A 122 -5.97 -2.61 5.33
C SER A 122 -6.43 -4.06 5.48
N ASP A 123 -7.68 -4.36 5.12
CA ASP A 123 -8.17 -5.73 5.03
C ASP A 123 -7.49 -6.50 3.89
N ALA A 124 -7.26 -7.80 4.07
CA ALA A 124 -6.60 -8.65 3.08
C ALA A 124 -7.21 -10.05 2.98
N LEU A 125 -7.00 -10.73 1.84
CA LEU A 125 -7.35 -12.14 1.69
C LEU A 125 -6.38 -13.06 2.44
N VAL A 126 -5.10 -12.69 2.50
CA VAL A 126 -4.08 -13.38 3.28
C VAL A 126 -3.35 -12.35 4.12
N ASP A 127 -3.30 -12.60 5.42
CA ASP A 127 -2.58 -11.78 6.40
C ASP A 127 -1.82 -12.69 7.36
N TYR A 128 -0.50 -12.66 7.28
CA TYR A 128 0.38 -13.41 8.16
C TYR A 128 1.62 -12.57 8.46
N ASP A 129 1.70 -12.06 9.69
CA ASP A 129 2.87 -11.35 10.20
C ASP A 129 3.94 -12.34 10.64
N THR A 130 5.15 -12.16 10.11
CA THR A 130 6.34 -12.86 10.61
C THR A 130 7.36 -11.87 11.11
N ARG A 131 8.27 -12.35 11.98
CA ARG A 131 9.37 -11.55 12.53
C ARG A 131 10.18 -10.79 11.47
N PHE A 132 10.32 -11.33 10.26
CA PHE A 132 11.21 -10.79 9.23
C PHE A 132 10.49 -10.27 7.98
N LEU A 133 9.22 -10.63 7.78
CA LEU A 133 8.46 -10.32 6.57
C LEU A 133 6.96 -10.29 6.87
N ASN A 134 6.25 -9.26 6.40
CA ASN A 134 4.78 -9.23 6.42
C ASN A 134 4.26 -9.93 5.16
N VAL A 135 3.71 -11.14 5.31
CA VAL A 135 3.08 -11.85 4.21
C VAL A 135 1.62 -11.45 4.17
N LYS A 136 1.35 -10.29 3.58
CA LYS A 136 0.00 -9.73 3.45
C LYS A 136 -0.29 -9.39 1.99
N PHE A 137 -1.29 -10.05 1.39
CA PHE A 137 -1.66 -9.86 -0.01
C PHE A 137 -3.13 -10.18 -0.30
N GLY A 138 -3.60 -9.74 -1.47
CA GLY A 138 -5.04 -9.63 -1.76
C GLY A 138 -5.67 -8.51 -0.94
N ILE A 139 -4.99 -7.38 -0.83
CA ILE A 139 -5.44 -6.20 -0.09
C ILE A 139 -6.70 -5.61 -0.74
N ASP A 140 -7.67 -5.20 0.09
CA ASP A 140 -8.74 -4.31 -0.32
C ASP A 140 -8.35 -2.84 -0.07
N TYR A 141 -7.86 -2.16 -1.11
CA TYR A 141 -7.45 -0.75 -1.04
C TYR A 141 -8.63 0.23 -1.07
N THR A 142 -9.86 -0.28 -1.10
CA THR A 142 -11.09 0.53 -1.15
C THR A 142 -11.95 0.40 0.10
N GLY A 143 -11.59 -0.53 0.99
CA GLY A 143 -12.19 -0.66 2.32
C GLY A 143 -11.68 0.42 3.27
N ALA A 144 -12.45 0.69 4.33
CA ALA A 144 -11.96 1.49 5.44
C ALA A 144 -10.92 0.66 6.21
N GLY A 145 -9.66 1.08 6.21
CA GLY A 145 -8.67 0.53 7.14
C GLY A 145 -9.09 0.83 8.58
N GLU A 146 -8.91 -0.13 9.49
CA GLU A 146 -9.05 0.14 10.92
C GLU A 146 -7.83 0.97 11.37
N TYR A 147 -8.07 2.23 11.75
CA TYR A 147 -7.06 3.15 12.28
C TYR A 147 -6.91 3.01 13.80
#